data_AF-A0A9E1UNA6-F1
#
_entry.id   AF-A0A9E1UNA6-F1
#
_cell.length_a   1.000
_cell.length_b   1.000
_cell.length_c   1.000
_cell.angle_alpha   90.00
_cell.angle_beta   90.00
_cell.angle_gamma   90.00
#
_symmetry.space_group_name_H-M   'P 1'
#
loop_
_entity.id
_entity.type
_entity.pdbx_description
1 polymer ?
#
loop_
_entity_poly.entity_id
_entity_poly.type
_entity_poly.pdbx_seq_one_letter_code
_entity_poly.pdbx_strand_id
1 'polypeptide(L)'
;MKKYTHAWLALKALECLEQKKQNFAPGRKARAERLLSFMADYPSTFVRGAWFPDSIIRDNVDKGAHTWKYTLDGTDKREVRYRPPEHNQCLEAARGELDTEVGLVEAFSSLPDRCEALSQGIRDLVLITNKTKSGDVVAFNNSQVALLLLMLSHYVCDAHVPVHCDARDLYKPSKVHPDLEAFWEKEIKKHYRVSTKTEKFDLDEMGKLQRRSKPETFAQSVIAQTEHLVAATQWEINPTQKGHWRAYLGKTNKNLWDYMVSVCLVSFHTSLRMFPDEAPYQSQYDTIRIMKDDTLKASVIAQTPAILADAITSVAVVWLATWERWELLVKEHVS
;
A
#
# COMPACT_ATOMS: atom_id res chain seq x y z
N MET A 1 -2.88 6.73 5.95
CA MET A 1 -2.91 7.88 5.01
C MET A 1 -4.28 8.58 5.10
N LYS A 2 -4.63 9.58 4.28
CA LYS A 2 -6.01 10.10 4.22
C LYS A 2 -6.86 9.42 3.15
N LYS A 3 -8.18 9.55 3.29
CA LYS A 3 -9.24 8.95 2.46
C LYS A 3 -8.97 8.94 0.96
N TYR A 4 -8.69 10.09 0.36
CA TYR A 4 -8.56 10.18 -1.10
C TYR A 4 -7.17 9.75 -1.56
N THR A 5 -6.18 9.79 -0.66
CA THR A 5 -4.87 9.18 -0.86
C THR A 5 -4.96 7.66 -1.02
N HIS A 6 -5.61 6.96 -0.08
CA HIS A 6 -5.82 5.50 -0.21
C HIS A 6 -6.53 5.13 -1.52
N ALA A 7 -7.60 5.85 -1.85
CA ALA A 7 -8.38 5.59 -3.04
C ALA A 7 -7.62 5.87 -4.33
N TRP A 8 -6.81 6.94 -4.36
CA TRP A 8 -5.95 7.25 -5.49
C TRP A 8 -4.89 6.16 -5.71
N LEU A 9 -4.23 5.71 -4.64
CA LEU A 9 -3.23 4.63 -4.71
C LEU A 9 -3.85 3.32 -5.23
N ALA A 10 -5.05 2.96 -4.76
CA ALA A 10 -5.79 1.80 -5.22
C ALA A 10 -6.16 1.87 -6.72
N LEU A 11 -6.60 3.04 -7.21
CA LEU A 11 -6.87 3.26 -8.64
C LEU A 11 -5.59 3.21 -9.48
N LYS A 12 -4.51 3.82 -8.99
CA LYS A 12 -3.19 3.75 -9.65
C LYS A 12 -2.60 2.34 -9.66
N ALA A 13 -2.91 1.51 -8.67
CA ALA A 13 -2.52 0.11 -8.67
C ALA A 13 -3.18 -0.67 -9.82
N LEU A 14 -4.45 -0.38 -10.16
CA LEU A 14 -5.08 -0.95 -11.35
C LEU A 14 -4.40 -0.48 -12.63
N GLU A 15 -4.12 0.83 -12.76
CA GLU A 15 -3.40 1.36 -13.93
C GLU A 15 -2.01 0.73 -14.06
N CYS A 16 -1.29 0.56 -12.95
CA CYS A 16 0.00 -0.12 -12.90
C CYS A 16 -0.14 -1.57 -13.39
N LEU A 17 -1.07 -2.35 -12.82
CA LEU A 17 -1.29 -3.74 -13.21
C LEU A 17 -1.68 -3.87 -14.69
N GLU A 18 -2.53 -2.97 -15.20
CA GLU A 18 -2.93 -2.91 -16.62
C GLU A 18 -1.72 -2.75 -17.55
N GLN A 19 -0.75 -1.92 -17.16
CA GLN A 19 0.49 -1.72 -17.91
C GLN A 19 1.42 -2.93 -17.79
N LYS A 20 1.65 -3.43 -16.58
CA LYS A 20 2.64 -4.51 -16.34
C LYS A 20 2.17 -5.88 -16.86
N LYS A 21 0.86 -6.11 -16.99
CA LYS A 21 0.33 -7.43 -17.44
C LYS A 21 0.84 -7.87 -18.81
N GLN A 22 1.24 -6.93 -19.68
CA GLN A 22 1.78 -7.25 -21.00
C GLN A 22 3.09 -8.03 -20.92
N ASN A 23 3.84 -7.88 -19.83
CA ASN A 23 5.12 -8.56 -19.61
C ASN A 23 4.93 -9.91 -18.89
N PHE A 24 3.70 -10.30 -18.56
CA PHE A 24 3.44 -11.56 -17.87
C PHE A 24 3.36 -12.73 -18.86
N ALA A 25 3.74 -13.92 -18.38
CA ALA A 25 3.48 -15.15 -19.11
C ALA A 25 1.97 -15.32 -19.37
N PRO A 26 1.55 -15.97 -20.49
CA PRO A 26 0.15 -15.99 -20.93
C PRO A 26 -0.85 -16.38 -19.84
N GLY A 27 -0.55 -17.41 -19.05
CA GLY A 27 -1.41 -17.86 -17.96
C GLY A 27 -1.65 -16.78 -16.91
N ARG A 28 -0.60 -16.08 -16.47
CA ARG A 28 -0.69 -15.01 -15.47
C ARG A 28 -1.30 -13.73 -16.05
N LYS A 29 -0.98 -13.39 -17.30
CA LYS A 29 -1.63 -12.29 -18.02
C LYS A 29 -3.16 -12.44 -17.99
N ALA A 30 -3.67 -13.63 -18.30
CA ALA A 30 -5.10 -13.91 -18.24
C ALA A 30 -5.70 -13.76 -16.83
N ARG A 31 -4.94 -14.06 -15.76
CA ARG A 31 -5.40 -13.85 -14.36
C ARG A 31 -5.47 -12.37 -14.01
N ALA A 32 -4.43 -11.62 -14.39
CA ALA A 32 -4.41 -10.18 -14.21
C ALA A 32 -5.58 -9.52 -14.96
N GLU A 33 -5.86 -9.94 -16.20
CA GLU A 33 -7.01 -9.44 -16.98
C GLU A 33 -8.35 -9.72 -16.30
N ARG A 34 -8.54 -10.90 -15.69
CA ARG A 34 -9.75 -11.19 -14.92
C ARG A 34 -9.88 -10.34 -13.67
N LEU A 35 -8.79 -10.14 -12.91
CA LEU A 35 -8.80 -9.26 -11.75
C LEU A 35 -9.13 -7.81 -12.15
N LEU A 36 -8.53 -7.32 -13.24
CA LEU A 36 -8.78 -5.97 -13.77
C LEU A 36 -10.22 -5.81 -14.22
N SER A 37 -10.76 -6.78 -14.97
CA SER A 37 -12.16 -6.80 -15.37
C SER A 37 -13.09 -6.82 -14.16
N PHE A 38 -12.79 -7.65 -13.16
CA PHE A 38 -13.57 -7.74 -11.93
C PHE A 38 -13.60 -6.40 -11.20
N MET A 39 -12.46 -5.74 -11.02
CA MET A 39 -12.40 -4.46 -10.30
C MET A 39 -13.03 -3.29 -11.09
N ALA A 40 -13.06 -3.38 -12.42
CA ALA A 40 -13.69 -2.38 -13.29
C ALA A 40 -15.22 -2.31 -13.12
N ASP A 41 -15.86 -3.36 -12.58
CA ASP A 41 -17.29 -3.38 -12.26
C ASP A 41 -17.63 -2.59 -10.99
N TYR A 42 -16.62 -2.16 -10.21
CA TYR A 42 -16.78 -1.50 -8.91
C TYR A 42 -16.17 -0.09 -8.79
N PRO A 43 -16.23 0.79 -9.81
CA PRO A 43 -15.49 2.06 -9.83
C PRO A 43 -15.94 3.02 -8.72
N SER A 44 -17.20 2.92 -8.30
CA SER A 44 -17.82 3.78 -7.29
C SER A 44 -17.52 3.37 -5.83
N THR A 45 -16.74 2.32 -5.63
CA THR A 45 -16.47 1.74 -4.31
C THR A 45 -15.11 2.12 -3.75
N PHE A 46 -14.14 2.52 -4.59
CA PHE A 46 -12.73 2.76 -4.20
C PHE A 46 -12.57 3.71 -3.01
N VAL A 47 -13.18 4.90 -3.09
CA VAL A 47 -13.07 5.93 -2.03
C VAL A 47 -13.72 5.50 -0.71
N ARG A 48 -14.80 4.71 -0.78
CA ARG A 48 -15.52 4.26 0.41
C ARG A 48 -14.85 3.03 1.00
N GLY A 49 -14.68 1.97 0.20
CA GLY A 49 -14.10 0.70 0.63
C GLY A 49 -12.67 0.85 1.17
N ALA A 50 -11.84 1.65 0.52
CA ALA A 50 -10.48 1.92 1.00
C ALA A 50 -10.43 2.85 2.23
N TRP A 51 -11.56 3.32 2.74
CA TRP A 51 -11.66 4.17 3.94
C TRP A 51 -12.53 3.58 5.05
N PHE A 52 -13.15 2.42 4.82
CA PHE A 52 -13.94 1.74 5.84
C PHE A 52 -13.10 1.30 7.05
N PRO A 53 -11.83 0.86 6.91
CA PRO A 53 -10.94 0.65 8.04
C PRO A 53 -10.92 1.85 9.01
N ASP A 54 -10.63 3.04 8.49
CA ASP A 54 -10.49 4.25 9.33
C ASP A 54 -11.81 4.86 9.82
N SER A 55 -12.92 4.68 9.10
CA SER A 55 -14.17 5.41 9.36
C SER A 55 -15.31 4.60 9.95
N ILE A 56 -15.44 3.33 9.55
CA ILE A 56 -16.55 2.44 9.92
C ILE A 56 -16.09 1.39 10.91
N ILE A 57 -14.99 0.69 10.59
CA ILE A 57 -14.39 -0.33 11.46
C ILE A 57 -13.68 0.35 12.63
N ARG A 58 -12.96 1.43 12.34
CA ARG A 58 -12.22 2.26 13.29
C ARG A 58 -11.21 1.47 14.13
N ASP A 59 -10.59 0.45 13.54
CA ASP A 59 -9.53 -0.32 14.19
C ASP A 59 -8.18 0.41 14.18
N ASN A 60 -8.15 1.66 13.72
CA ASN A 60 -7.12 2.64 14.01
C ASN A 60 -7.17 3.19 15.45
N VAL A 61 -8.32 3.08 16.15
CA VAL A 61 -8.47 3.55 17.54
C VAL A 61 -7.96 2.52 18.55
N ASP A 62 -8.03 1.22 18.20
CA ASP A 62 -7.65 0.11 19.07
C ASP A 62 -6.40 -0.63 18.57
N LYS A 63 -5.30 -0.55 19.34
CA LYS A 63 -4.14 -1.48 19.35
C LYS A 63 -3.44 -1.78 18.00
N GLY A 64 -3.34 -0.79 17.11
CA GLY A 64 -2.31 -0.78 16.06
C GLY A 64 -2.57 -1.68 14.84
N ALA A 65 -3.83 -1.85 14.44
CA ALA A 65 -4.16 -2.55 13.17
C ALA A 65 -3.59 -1.86 11.92
N HIS A 66 -3.32 -0.56 12.02
CA HIS A 66 -2.77 0.28 10.95
C HIS A 66 -1.26 0.51 11.08
N THR A 67 -0.61 -0.13 12.05
CA THR A 67 0.79 0.17 12.37
C THR A 67 1.60 -1.11 12.57
N TRP A 68 2.91 -0.98 12.37
CA TRP A 68 3.91 -2.00 12.65
C TRP A 68 5.20 -1.33 13.11
N LYS A 69 5.33 -1.11 14.41
CA LYS A 69 6.20 -0.11 15.01
C LYS A 69 7.56 -0.67 15.39
N TYR A 70 8.61 -0.20 14.73
CA TYR A 70 10.00 -0.49 15.08
C TYR A 70 10.65 0.62 15.90
N THR A 71 11.69 0.26 16.65
CA THR A 71 12.58 1.16 17.39
C THR A 71 14.02 0.68 17.31
N LEU A 72 14.98 1.61 17.34
CA LEU A 72 16.40 1.29 17.47
C LEU A 72 16.82 0.98 18.91
N ASP A 73 16.04 1.41 19.92
CA ASP A 73 16.42 1.35 21.34
C ASP A 73 15.63 0.31 22.15
N GLY A 74 14.95 -0.62 21.47
CA GLY A 74 14.14 -1.65 22.12
C GLY A 74 14.96 -2.70 22.89
N THR A 75 14.35 -3.32 23.90
CA THR A 75 14.98 -4.39 24.70
C THR A 75 15.03 -5.74 23.98
N ASP A 76 14.03 -6.02 23.14
CA ASP A 76 13.92 -7.27 22.37
C ASP A 76 14.30 -7.03 20.90
N LYS A 77 15.58 -6.66 20.68
CA LYS A 77 16.09 -6.43 19.33
C LYS A 77 16.12 -7.75 18.56
N ARG A 78 15.69 -7.69 17.30
CA ARG A 78 15.70 -8.82 16.38
C ARG A 78 16.20 -8.35 15.03
N GLU A 79 16.98 -9.19 14.37
CA GLU A 79 17.31 -9.02 12.97
C GLU A 79 16.14 -9.49 12.10
N VAL A 80 15.53 -8.58 11.35
CA VAL A 80 14.49 -8.93 10.38
C VAL A 80 15.16 -9.26 9.05
N ARG A 81 15.09 -10.52 8.62
CA ARG A 81 15.81 -11.02 7.42
C ARG A 81 14.99 -11.01 6.12
N TYR A 82 13.70 -10.70 6.21
CA TYR A 82 12.83 -10.55 5.05
C TYR A 82 13.20 -9.27 4.29
N ARG A 83 13.25 -9.33 2.96
CA ARG A 83 13.57 -8.18 2.08
C ARG A 83 12.44 -8.01 1.07
N PRO A 84 11.91 -6.79 0.86
CA PRO A 84 10.99 -6.57 -0.24
C PRO A 84 11.72 -6.78 -1.58
N PRO A 85 10.98 -6.95 -2.68
CA PRO A 85 11.55 -7.04 -4.02
C PRO A 85 12.46 -5.85 -4.36
N GLU A 86 13.48 -6.09 -5.18
CA GLU A 86 14.46 -5.07 -5.60
C GLU A 86 13.86 -3.90 -6.40
N HIS A 87 12.61 -4.02 -6.82
CA HIS A 87 11.89 -2.97 -7.54
C HIS A 87 11.29 -1.89 -6.63
N ASN A 88 11.31 -2.10 -5.31
CA ASN A 88 10.91 -1.12 -4.32
C ASN A 88 11.94 0.03 -4.29
N GLN A 89 11.49 1.27 -4.50
CA GLN A 89 12.35 2.44 -4.64
C GLN A 89 12.97 2.85 -3.29
N CYS A 90 12.20 2.76 -2.20
CA CYS A 90 12.66 3.07 -0.86
C CYS A 90 13.68 2.05 -0.33
N LEU A 91 13.66 0.82 -0.84
CA LEU A 91 14.62 -0.24 -0.47
C LEU A 91 16.06 0.19 -0.74
N GLU A 92 16.35 0.76 -1.92
CA GLU A 92 17.72 1.16 -2.25
C GLU A 92 18.24 2.24 -1.30
N ALA A 93 17.39 3.20 -0.95
CA ALA A 93 17.73 4.24 0.01
C ALA A 93 17.96 3.71 1.44
N ALA A 94 17.34 2.59 1.82
CA ALA A 94 17.44 1.99 3.15
C ALA A 94 18.41 0.80 3.21
N ARG A 95 19.05 0.43 2.10
CA ARG A 95 19.80 -0.84 1.96
C ARG A 95 20.90 -0.99 3.00
N GLY A 96 21.60 0.09 3.33
CA GLY A 96 22.72 0.08 4.29
C GLY A 96 22.25 -0.11 5.73
N GLU A 97 20.98 0.17 6.01
CA GLU A 97 20.42 0.16 7.35
C GLU A 97 19.61 -1.12 7.65
N LEU A 98 19.23 -1.91 6.64
CA LEU A 98 18.33 -3.08 6.81
C LEU A 98 18.89 -4.25 7.62
N ASP A 99 20.21 -4.31 7.81
CA ASP A 99 20.86 -5.33 8.63
C ASP A 99 21.02 -4.88 10.09
N THR A 100 20.54 -3.67 10.42
CA THR A 100 20.50 -3.16 11.80
C THR A 100 19.47 -3.92 12.61
N GLU A 101 19.82 -4.34 13.82
CA GLU A 101 18.85 -4.93 14.74
C GLU A 101 17.83 -3.89 15.19
N VAL A 102 16.55 -4.25 15.12
CA VAL A 102 15.42 -3.39 15.50
C VAL A 102 14.56 -4.09 16.55
N GLY A 103 14.03 -3.33 17.49
CA GLY A 103 13.00 -3.79 18.43
C GLY A 103 11.61 -3.60 17.82
N LEU A 104 10.68 -4.53 18.08
CA LEU A 104 9.27 -4.42 17.71
C LEU A 104 8.42 -4.01 18.92
N VAL A 105 7.57 -2.99 18.76
CA VAL A 105 6.59 -2.61 19.79
C VAL A 105 5.30 -3.39 19.56
N GLU A 106 5.21 -4.61 20.10
CA GLU A 106 4.14 -5.58 19.81
C GLU A 106 2.73 -5.05 20.09
N ALA A 107 2.55 -4.25 21.15
CA ALA A 107 1.24 -3.73 21.57
C ALA A 107 0.52 -2.86 20.52
N PHE A 108 1.26 -2.36 19.51
CA PHE A 108 0.74 -1.51 18.44
C PHE A 108 1.12 -2.02 17.05
N SER A 109 1.39 -3.33 16.90
CA SER A 109 1.95 -3.89 15.68
C SER A 109 1.15 -5.09 15.20
N SER A 110 0.12 -4.85 14.38
CA SER A 110 -0.69 -5.94 13.78
C SER A 110 -1.02 -5.75 12.30
N LEU A 111 -0.47 -4.72 11.65
CA LEU A 111 -0.74 -4.44 10.24
C LEU A 111 -0.43 -5.63 9.30
N PRO A 112 0.72 -6.31 9.36
CA PRO A 112 0.99 -7.49 8.55
C PRO A 112 -0.03 -8.62 8.78
N ASP A 113 -0.50 -8.80 10.01
CA ASP A 113 -1.52 -9.79 10.35
C ASP A 113 -2.86 -9.45 9.67
N ARG A 114 -3.25 -8.17 9.66
CA ARG A 114 -4.45 -7.69 8.94
C ARG A 114 -4.35 -7.97 7.45
N CYS A 115 -3.21 -7.70 6.83
CA CYS A 115 -2.98 -7.97 5.41
C CYS A 115 -3.08 -9.47 5.08
N GLU A 116 -2.42 -10.33 5.84
CA GLU A 116 -2.49 -11.79 5.63
C GLU A 116 -3.91 -12.31 5.87
N ALA A 117 -4.57 -11.89 6.95
CA ALA A 117 -5.94 -12.31 7.26
C ALA A 117 -6.94 -11.91 6.17
N LEU A 118 -6.85 -10.69 5.65
CA LEU A 118 -7.71 -10.24 4.55
C LEU A 118 -7.41 -10.99 3.26
N SER A 119 -6.14 -11.23 2.93
CA SER A 119 -5.76 -12.01 1.74
C SER A 119 -6.32 -13.44 1.79
N GLN A 120 -6.22 -14.08 2.96
CA GLN A 120 -6.78 -15.41 3.20
C GLN A 120 -8.31 -15.39 3.13
N GLY A 121 -8.96 -14.39 3.75
CA GLY A 121 -10.40 -14.21 3.69
C GLY A 121 -10.90 -14.00 2.26
N ILE A 122 -10.25 -13.16 1.46
CA ILE A 122 -10.61 -12.94 0.05
C ILE A 122 -10.55 -14.25 -0.73
N ARG A 123 -9.49 -15.05 -0.54
CA ARG A 123 -9.39 -16.38 -1.16
C ARG A 123 -10.60 -17.24 -0.82
N ASP A 124 -10.94 -17.34 0.47
CA ASP A 124 -12.02 -18.21 0.93
C ASP A 124 -13.38 -17.73 0.44
N LEU A 125 -13.62 -16.42 0.46
CA LEU A 125 -14.84 -15.81 -0.05
C LEU A 125 -15.04 -16.11 -1.54
N VAL A 126 -14.00 -15.93 -2.36
CA VAL A 126 -14.09 -16.23 -3.80
C VAL A 126 -14.36 -17.71 -4.05
N LEU A 127 -13.73 -18.60 -3.28
CA LEU A 127 -13.96 -20.05 -3.39
C LEU A 127 -15.40 -20.42 -3.02
N ILE A 128 -15.96 -19.83 -1.97
CA ILE A 128 -17.36 -20.02 -1.56
C ILE A 128 -18.27 -19.51 -2.68
N THR A 129 -18.14 -18.24 -3.07
CA THR A 129 -18.97 -17.59 -4.09
C THR A 129 -19.01 -18.37 -5.40
N ASN A 130 -17.89 -18.93 -5.84
CA ASN A 130 -17.80 -19.70 -7.09
C ASN A 130 -18.42 -21.12 -7.01
N LYS A 131 -18.53 -21.70 -5.80
CA LYS A 131 -19.04 -23.06 -5.61
C LYS A 131 -20.49 -23.10 -5.12
N THR A 132 -21.00 -22.02 -4.56
CA THR A 132 -22.39 -21.90 -4.09
C THR A 132 -23.35 -21.52 -5.22
N LYS A 133 -24.64 -21.83 -5.06
CA LYS A 133 -25.67 -21.38 -6.00
C LYS A 133 -25.88 -19.88 -5.89
N SER A 134 -26.15 -19.21 -7.02
CA SER A 134 -26.52 -17.80 -7.01
C SER A 134 -27.77 -17.57 -6.15
N GLY A 135 -27.73 -16.54 -5.29
CA GLY A 135 -28.81 -16.20 -4.36
C GLY A 135 -28.79 -16.97 -3.04
N ASP A 136 -27.77 -17.80 -2.79
CA ASP A 136 -27.59 -18.42 -1.48
C ASP A 136 -27.27 -17.36 -0.41
N VAL A 137 -28.09 -17.31 0.63
CA VAL A 137 -28.01 -16.28 1.69
C VAL A 137 -26.76 -16.40 2.56
N VAL A 138 -26.11 -17.56 2.58
CA VAL A 138 -24.82 -17.74 3.28
C VAL A 138 -23.62 -17.45 2.38
N ALA A 139 -23.83 -17.33 1.07
CA ALA A 139 -22.76 -17.04 0.13
C ALA A 139 -22.45 -15.53 0.08
N PHE A 140 -21.17 -15.21 -0.05
CA PHE A 140 -20.74 -13.85 -0.28
C PHE A 140 -20.97 -13.46 -1.75
N ASN A 141 -21.20 -12.18 -2.00
CA ASN A 141 -21.30 -11.62 -3.35
C ASN A 141 -19.98 -10.94 -3.77
N ASN A 142 -19.84 -10.72 -5.08
CA ASN A 142 -18.65 -10.09 -5.66
C ASN A 142 -18.38 -8.68 -5.10
N SER A 143 -19.41 -7.93 -4.71
CA SER A 143 -19.24 -6.61 -4.08
C SER A 143 -18.53 -6.70 -2.72
N GLN A 144 -18.75 -7.77 -1.95
CA GLN A 144 -18.04 -8.02 -0.69
C GLN A 144 -16.57 -8.39 -0.93
N VAL A 145 -16.30 -9.20 -1.97
CA VAL A 145 -14.92 -9.50 -2.38
C VAL A 145 -14.18 -8.22 -2.80
N ALA A 146 -14.81 -7.36 -3.61
CA ALA A 146 -14.26 -6.07 -4.01
C ALA A 146 -14.01 -5.17 -2.79
N LEU A 147 -14.93 -5.13 -1.83
CA LEU A 147 -14.74 -4.39 -0.58
C LEU A 147 -13.51 -4.89 0.19
N LEU A 148 -13.34 -6.20 0.35
CA LEU A 148 -12.17 -6.74 1.06
C LEU A 148 -10.85 -6.45 0.33
N LEU A 149 -10.83 -6.47 -1.00
CA LEU A 149 -9.65 -6.04 -1.78
C LEU A 149 -9.32 -4.57 -1.50
N LEU A 150 -10.32 -3.70 -1.43
CA LEU A 150 -10.12 -2.29 -1.11
C LEU A 150 -9.64 -2.09 0.35
N MET A 151 -10.20 -2.84 1.30
CA MET A 151 -9.69 -2.84 2.68
C MET A 151 -8.25 -3.35 2.76
N LEU A 152 -7.91 -4.41 2.02
CA LEU A 152 -6.53 -4.90 1.93
C LEU A 152 -5.59 -3.81 1.37
N SER A 153 -6.01 -3.09 0.33
CA SER A 153 -5.21 -1.98 -0.21
C SER A 153 -4.98 -0.87 0.81
N HIS A 154 -5.94 -0.63 1.71
CA HIS A 154 -5.79 0.35 2.78
C HIS A 154 -4.60 0.02 3.68
N TYR A 155 -4.59 -1.20 4.25
CA TYR A 155 -3.50 -1.63 5.13
C TYR A 155 -2.17 -1.76 4.40
N VAL A 156 -2.17 -2.20 3.14
CA VAL A 156 -0.95 -2.19 2.32
C VAL A 156 -0.41 -0.78 2.17
N CYS A 157 -1.26 0.21 1.89
CA CYS A 157 -0.82 1.62 1.81
C CYS A 157 -0.28 2.13 3.14
N ASP A 158 -0.93 1.79 4.27
CA ASP A 158 -0.47 2.21 5.60
C ASP A 158 0.90 1.63 5.96
N ALA A 159 1.25 0.44 5.47
CA ALA A 159 2.61 -0.11 5.62
C ALA A 159 3.70 0.80 5.02
N HIS A 160 3.35 1.54 3.96
CA HIS A 160 4.25 2.47 3.29
C HIS A 160 4.24 3.88 3.91
N VAL A 161 3.43 4.13 4.93
CA VAL A 161 3.48 5.40 5.66
C VAL A 161 4.63 5.33 6.66
N PRO A 162 5.71 6.14 6.50
CA PRO A 162 6.92 5.96 7.32
C PRO A 162 6.62 6.05 8.82
N VAL A 163 5.81 7.04 9.21
CA VAL A 163 5.41 7.25 10.60
C VAL A 163 4.48 6.17 11.16
N HIS A 164 3.87 5.30 10.33
CA HIS A 164 3.12 4.13 10.82
C HIS A 164 4.03 2.99 11.26
N CYS A 165 5.29 3.01 10.81
CA CYS A 165 6.28 1.99 11.14
C CYS A 165 7.31 2.44 12.17
N ASP A 166 7.21 3.69 12.62
CA ASP A 166 8.15 4.33 13.54
C ASP A 166 7.56 4.50 14.93
N ALA A 167 8.19 3.92 15.96
CA ALA A 167 7.73 3.98 17.34
C ALA A 167 7.89 5.36 18.01
N ARG A 168 8.64 6.30 17.41
CA ARG A 168 8.74 7.67 17.93
C ARG A 168 7.37 8.35 17.91
N ASP A 169 7.14 9.26 18.87
CA ASP A 169 5.88 10.00 18.96
C ASP A 169 5.80 11.11 17.90
N LEU A 170 5.40 10.68 16.69
CA LEU A 170 5.21 11.55 15.54
C LEU A 170 3.74 11.94 15.34
N TYR A 171 2.86 11.64 16.31
CA TYR A 171 1.40 11.83 16.18
C TYR A 171 0.79 12.82 17.19
N LYS A 172 1.03 12.69 18.50
CA LYS A 172 0.50 13.59 19.53
C LYS A 172 1.39 13.51 20.79
N PRO A 173 2.10 14.59 21.17
CA PRO A 173 1.79 16.00 20.86
C PRO A 173 2.14 16.46 19.45
N SER A 174 3.07 15.77 18.78
CA SER A 174 3.58 16.07 17.45
C SER A 174 2.51 16.34 16.37
N LYS A 175 2.93 16.95 15.26
CA LYS A 175 2.09 17.15 14.07
C LYS A 175 2.69 16.54 12.80
N VAL A 176 3.80 15.79 12.91
CA VAL A 176 4.49 15.19 11.76
C VAL A 176 3.55 14.26 10.99
N HIS A 177 2.95 13.28 11.65
CA HIS A 177 2.02 12.33 11.04
C HIS A 177 0.81 13.03 10.38
N PRO A 178 0.01 13.84 11.09
CA PRO A 178 -1.14 14.49 10.45
C PRO A 178 -0.74 15.47 9.34
N ASP A 179 0.40 16.15 9.43
CA ASP A 179 0.88 17.06 8.37
C ASP A 179 1.30 16.29 7.11
N LEU A 180 1.98 15.15 7.26
CA LEU A 180 2.43 14.31 6.13
C LEU A 180 1.22 13.79 5.34
N GLU A 181 0.25 13.20 6.03
CA GLU A 181 -0.95 12.70 5.36
C GLU A 181 -1.76 13.84 4.71
N ALA A 182 -1.83 15.01 5.36
CA ALA A 182 -2.52 16.17 4.81
C ALA A 182 -1.81 16.73 3.57
N PHE A 183 -0.48 16.68 3.51
CA PHE A 183 0.29 17.09 2.35
C PHE A 183 -0.03 16.22 1.13
N TRP A 184 0.04 14.89 1.25
CA TRP A 184 -0.28 13.98 0.14
C TRP A 184 -1.72 14.14 -0.34
N GLU A 185 -2.65 14.21 0.60
CA GLU A 185 -4.07 14.42 0.34
C GLU A 185 -4.35 15.72 -0.43
N LYS A 186 -3.65 16.80 -0.07
CA LYS A 186 -3.73 18.09 -0.75
C LYS A 186 -3.17 18.02 -2.17
N GLU A 187 -2.03 17.37 -2.37
CA GLU A 187 -1.43 17.23 -3.70
C GLU A 187 -2.34 16.42 -4.64
N ILE A 188 -2.96 15.34 -4.17
CA ILE A 188 -3.93 14.58 -4.98
C ILE A 188 -5.14 15.44 -5.37
N LYS A 189 -5.76 16.14 -4.40
CA LYS A 189 -6.93 17.00 -4.64
C LYS A 189 -6.65 18.21 -5.53
N LYS A 190 -5.39 18.65 -5.58
CA LYS A 190 -4.92 19.71 -6.46
C LYS A 190 -4.83 19.25 -7.91
N HIS A 191 -4.47 17.98 -8.14
CA HIS A 191 -4.17 17.47 -9.48
C HIS A 191 -5.29 16.63 -10.11
N TYR A 192 -6.17 15.99 -9.34
CA TYR A 192 -7.29 15.20 -9.86
C TYR A 192 -8.65 15.77 -9.50
N ARG A 193 -9.64 15.42 -10.31
CA ARG A 193 -11.05 15.75 -10.08
C ARG A 193 -11.65 14.74 -9.11
N VAL A 194 -12.16 15.26 -8.00
CA VAL A 194 -12.74 14.47 -6.93
C VAL A 194 -13.96 15.17 -6.39
N SER A 195 -15.07 14.44 -6.33
CA SER A 195 -16.31 14.91 -5.73
C SER A 195 -16.34 14.49 -4.27
N THR A 196 -16.33 15.47 -3.37
CA THR A 196 -16.48 15.24 -1.93
C THR A 196 -17.91 14.91 -1.54
N LYS A 197 -18.91 15.35 -2.34
CA LYS A 197 -20.33 15.07 -2.10
C LYS A 197 -20.67 13.61 -2.41
N THR A 198 -20.17 13.10 -3.53
CA THR A 198 -20.44 11.71 -3.96
C THR A 198 -19.35 10.74 -3.51
N GLU A 199 -18.27 11.26 -2.93
CA GLU A 199 -17.08 10.52 -2.48
C GLU A 199 -16.50 9.65 -3.59
N LYS A 200 -16.20 10.26 -4.74
CA LYS A 200 -15.68 9.57 -5.93
C LYS A 200 -14.65 10.43 -6.66
N PHE A 201 -13.70 9.78 -7.32
CA PHE A 201 -12.93 10.42 -8.39
C PHE A 201 -13.78 10.47 -9.66
N ASP A 202 -13.60 11.52 -10.45
CA ASP A 202 -14.16 11.57 -11.79
C ASP A 202 -13.29 10.69 -12.69
N LEU A 203 -13.92 9.73 -13.36
CA LEU A 203 -13.27 8.83 -14.31
C LEU A 203 -13.71 9.19 -15.73
N ASP A 204 -12.83 9.02 -16.71
CA ASP A 204 -13.21 9.11 -18.13
C ASP A 204 -13.95 7.84 -18.60
N GLU A 205 -14.36 7.81 -19.87
CA GLU A 205 -15.08 6.69 -20.48
C GLU A 205 -14.25 5.38 -20.48
N MET A 206 -12.93 5.48 -20.33
CA MET A 206 -12.02 4.35 -20.22
C MET A 206 -11.72 3.97 -18.75
N GLY A 207 -12.40 4.59 -17.79
CA GLY A 207 -12.20 4.35 -16.36
C GLY A 207 -10.94 5.00 -15.78
N LYS A 208 -10.28 5.93 -16.49
CA LYS A 208 -9.05 6.58 -16.03
C LYS A 208 -9.34 7.84 -15.22
N LEU A 209 -8.47 8.13 -14.26
CA LEU A 209 -8.55 9.31 -13.40
C LEU A 209 -8.50 10.62 -14.20
N GLN A 210 -9.53 11.46 -14.07
CA GLN A 210 -9.55 12.77 -14.73
C GLN A 210 -8.69 13.80 -13.97
N ARG A 211 -7.78 14.44 -14.70
CA ARG A 211 -6.94 15.53 -14.17
C ARG A 211 -7.74 16.84 -14.06
N ARG A 212 -7.41 17.60 -13.02
CA ARG A 212 -7.92 18.96 -12.77
C ARG A 212 -6.91 20.03 -13.17
N SER A 213 -5.63 19.81 -12.87
CA SER A 213 -4.56 20.76 -13.14
C SER A 213 -4.16 20.78 -14.62
N LYS A 214 -3.61 21.91 -15.08
CA LYS A 214 -2.99 22.02 -16.40
C LYS A 214 -1.77 21.07 -16.52
N PRO A 215 -1.43 20.60 -17.73
CA PRO A 215 -0.31 19.67 -17.95
C PRO A 215 1.02 20.16 -17.38
N GLU A 216 1.34 21.45 -17.54
CA GLU A 216 2.62 22.02 -17.11
C GLU A 216 2.75 22.02 -15.58
N THR A 217 1.66 22.38 -14.89
CA THR A 217 1.59 22.34 -13.42
C THR A 217 1.64 20.91 -12.89
N PHE A 218 1.04 19.95 -13.61
CA PHE A 218 1.09 18.55 -13.23
C PHE A 218 2.51 17.98 -13.38
N ALA A 219 3.17 18.24 -14.51
CA ALA A 219 4.48 17.67 -14.84
C ALA A 219 5.58 17.93 -13.78
N GLN A 220 5.46 19.03 -13.04
CA GLN A 220 6.40 19.41 -11.98
C GLN A 220 6.01 18.89 -10.58
N SER A 221 4.84 18.27 -10.44
CA SER A 221 4.31 17.82 -9.14
C SER A 221 4.97 16.54 -8.65
N VAL A 222 4.96 16.33 -7.32
CA VAL A 222 5.37 15.05 -6.71
C VAL A 222 4.53 13.88 -7.23
N ILE A 223 3.27 14.13 -7.58
CA ILE A 223 2.33 13.13 -8.12
C ILE A 223 2.74 12.68 -9.52
N ALA A 224 3.17 13.59 -10.39
CA ALA A 224 3.69 13.22 -11.71
C ALA A 224 5.00 12.44 -11.61
N GLN A 225 5.87 12.80 -10.66
CA GLN A 225 7.09 12.05 -10.37
C GLN A 225 6.76 10.64 -9.88
N THR A 226 5.75 10.47 -9.01
CA THR A 226 5.24 9.16 -8.61
C THR A 226 4.76 8.35 -9.82
N GLU A 227 3.92 8.93 -10.69
CA GLU A 227 3.43 8.23 -11.90
C GLU A 227 4.60 7.80 -12.81
N HIS A 228 5.63 8.64 -12.95
CA HIS A 228 6.82 8.33 -13.73
C HIS A 228 7.60 7.16 -13.13
N LEU A 229 7.84 7.15 -11.82
CA LEU A 229 8.51 6.05 -11.12
C LEU A 229 7.76 4.74 -11.31
N VAL A 230 6.44 4.72 -11.08
CA VAL A 230 5.61 3.51 -11.27
C VAL A 230 5.69 2.98 -12.70
N ALA A 231 5.65 3.87 -13.70
CA ALA A 231 5.78 3.48 -15.10
C ALA A 231 7.15 2.85 -15.39
N ALA A 232 8.23 3.40 -14.80
CA ALA A 232 9.59 2.91 -14.96
C ALA A 232 9.88 1.58 -14.22
N THR A 233 9.21 1.32 -13.09
CA THR A 233 9.44 0.14 -12.24
C THR A 233 9.31 -1.17 -13.01
N GLN A 234 10.36 -2.00 -12.98
CA GLN A 234 10.33 -3.36 -13.54
C GLN A 234 10.10 -4.36 -12.42
N TRP A 235 9.05 -5.18 -12.53
CA TRP A 235 8.74 -6.16 -11.50
C TRP A 235 9.71 -7.34 -11.56
N GLU A 236 10.49 -7.50 -10.50
CA GLU A 236 11.30 -8.69 -10.29
C GLU A 236 10.41 -9.94 -10.20
N ILE A 237 10.71 -10.95 -11.02
CA ILE A 237 10.09 -12.27 -10.94
C ILE A 237 11.06 -13.21 -10.25
N ASN A 238 10.67 -13.80 -9.12
CA ASN A 238 11.44 -14.88 -8.50
C ASN A 238 11.50 -16.09 -9.46
N PRO A 239 12.67 -16.43 -10.03
CA PRO A 239 12.77 -17.46 -11.06
C PRO A 239 12.34 -18.85 -10.56
N THR A 240 12.57 -19.11 -9.27
CA THR A 240 12.28 -20.40 -8.63
C THR A 240 10.80 -20.66 -8.39
N GLN A 241 9.95 -19.65 -8.60
CA GLN A 241 8.53 -19.69 -8.27
C GLN A 241 7.65 -19.33 -9.47
N LYS A 242 8.17 -19.52 -10.69
CA LYS A 242 7.45 -19.23 -11.93
C LYS A 242 6.07 -19.92 -11.91
N GLY A 243 5.00 -19.14 -11.99
CA GLY A 243 3.62 -19.63 -11.98
C GLY A 243 2.94 -19.70 -10.62
N HIS A 244 3.67 -19.47 -9.51
CA HIS A 244 3.14 -19.43 -8.15
C HIS A 244 2.77 -18.00 -7.73
N TRP A 245 1.70 -17.83 -6.96
CA TRP A 245 1.14 -16.52 -6.56
C TRP A 245 2.15 -15.61 -5.84
N ARG A 246 3.10 -16.20 -5.11
CA ARG A 246 4.13 -15.47 -4.34
C ARG A 246 5.33 -14.97 -5.17
N ALA A 247 5.37 -15.21 -6.48
CA ALA A 247 6.55 -14.97 -7.32
C ALA A 247 7.07 -13.51 -7.35
N TYR A 248 6.22 -12.53 -6.99
CA TYR A 248 6.57 -11.10 -6.97
C TYR A 248 6.76 -10.53 -5.57
N LEU A 249 6.61 -11.36 -4.53
CA LEU A 249 6.78 -10.91 -3.14
C LEU A 249 8.25 -10.80 -2.74
N GLY A 250 9.20 -11.12 -3.63
CA GLY A 250 10.63 -11.11 -3.33
C GLY A 250 11.15 -12.50 -2.96
N LYS A 251 12.48 -12.70 -3.09
CA LYS A 251 13.08 -14.03 -2.98
C LYS A 251 13.05 -14.60 -1.57
N THR A 252 13.10 -13.75 -0.55
CA THR A 252 13.17 -14.14 0.87
C THR A 252 11.80 -14.35 1.51
N ASN A 253 10.72 -13.86 0.88
CA ASN A 253 9.40 -13.81 1.49
C ASN A 253 8.60 -15.06 1.11
N LYS A 254 8.12 -15.80 2.12
CA LYS A 254 7.43 -17.07 1.92
C LYS A 254 5.93 -16.90 1.78
N ASN A 255 5.37 -15.86 2.38
CA ASN A 255 3.95 -15.51 2.42
C ASN A 255 3.76 -13.98 2.34
N LEU A 256 2.51 -13.51 2.43
CA LEU A 256 2.20 -12.08 2.38
C LEU A 256 2.62 -11.39 3.69
N TRP A 257 2.52 -12.07 4.82
CA TRP A 257 3.00 -11.55 6.11
C TRP A 257 4.49 -11.15 6.08
N ASP A 258 5.38 -12.05 5.63
CA ASP A 258 6.83 -11.79 5.49
C ASP A 258 7.09 -10.57 4.60
N TYR A 259 6.35 -10.47 3.49
CA TYR A 259 6.42 -9.34 2.58
C TYR A 259 6.03 -8.03 3.28
N MET A 260 4.90 -8.00 3.99
CA MET A 260 4.44 -6.80 4.68
C MET A 260 5.38 -6.39 5.82
N VAL A 261 5.95 -7.35 6.56
CA VAL A 261 6.98 -7.06 7.57
C VAL A 261 8.21 -6.41 6.94
N SER A 262 8.64 -6.89 5.77
CA SER A 262 9.78 -6.32 5.04
C SER A 262 9.49 -4.92 4.50
N VAL A 263 8.26 -4.66 4.03
CA VAL A 263 7.78 -3.32 3.63
C VAL A 263 7.80 -2.36 4.82
N CYS A 264 7.27 -2.79 5.97
CA CYS A 264 7.26 -1.97 7.18
C CYS A 264 8.68 -1.65 7.68
N LEU A 265 9.65 -2.57 7.52
CA LEU A 265 11.04 -2.31 7.88
C LEU A 265 11.65 -1.20 6.99
N VAL A 266 11.48 -1.30 5.68
CA VAL A 266 11.92 -0.25 4.74
C VAL A 266 11.23 1.09 5.06
N SER A 267 9.93 1.06 5.35
CA SER A 267 9.15 2.24 5.72
C SER A 267 9.65 2.89 7.02
N PHE A 268 10.05 2.09 8.01
CA PHE A 268 10.68 2.56 9.24
C PHE A 268 12.01 3.28 8.97
N HIS A 269 12.93 2.67 8.21
CA HIS A 269 14.19 3.34 7.87
C HIS A 269 13.98 4.58 7.01
N THR A 270 12.97 4.57 6.14
CA THR A 270 12.52 5.77 5.42
C THR A 270 12.07 6.86 6.39
N SER A 271 11.40 6.51 7.49
CA SER A 271 10.98 7.46 8.53
C SER A 271 12.18 8.09 9.23
N LEU A 272 13.20 7.30 9.59
CA LEU A 272 14.44 7.80 10.21
C LEU A 272 15.17 8.80 9.30
N ARG A 273 15.19 8.55 7.98
CA ARG A 273 15.80 9.45 6.99
C ARG A 273 14.96 10.70 6.74
N MET A 274 13.64 10.57 6.72
CA MET A 274 12.72 11.69 6.50
C MET A 274 12.62 12.61 7.72
N PHE A 275 12.71 12.03 8.90
CA PHE A 275 12.60 12.70 10.20
C PHE A 275 13.79 12.27 11.07
N PRO A 276 14.96 12.93 10.96
CA PRO A 276 16.16 12.56 11.69
C PRO A 276 16.01 12.72 13.20
N ASP A 277 16.41 11.71 13.98
CA ASP A 277 16.36 11.73 15.45
C ASP A 277 17.59 12.37 16.11
N GLU A 278 18.12 13.40 15.47
CA GLU A 278 19.34 14.09 15.90
C GLU A 278 19.05 15.58 16.11
N ALA A 279 19.96 16.29 16.77
CA ALA A 279 19.86 17.74 16.89
C ALA A 279 19.76 18.40 15.49
N PRO A 280 18.85 19.36 15.28
CA PRO A 280 18.02 20.03 16.29
C PRO A 280 16.65 19.36 16.55
N TYR A 281 16.28 18.28 15.85
CA TYR A 281 14.91 17.76 15.78
C TYR A 281 14.49 16.84 16.93
N GLN A 282 15.43 16.14 17.57
CA GLN A 282 15.21 15.13 18.62
C GLN A 282 14.26 15.59 19.76
N SER A 283 14.19 16.91 20.04
CA SER A 283 13.34 17.49 21.09
C SER A 283 12.23 18.41 20.58
N GLN A 284 12.01 18.49 19.27
CA GLN A 284 11.16 19.52 18.65
C GLN A 284 9.90 18.97 17.99
N TYR A 285 9.73 17.65 17.90
CA TYR A 285 8.62 17.07 17.15
C TYR A 285 7.24 17.48 17.64
N ASP A 286 7.10 17.85 18.92
CA ASP A 286 5.85 18.35 19.51
C ASP A 286 5.39 19.70 18.97
N THR A 287 6.32 20.52 18.46
CA THR A 287 6.04 21.90 18.03
C THR A 287 6.30 22.12 16.54
N ILE A 288 7.14 21.30 15.93
CA ILE A 288 7.51 21.44 14.53
C ILE A 288 6.33 21.17 13.59
N ARG A 289 6.27 21.93 12.50
CA ARG A 289 5.34 21.72 11.39
C ARG A 289 6.16 21.41 10.16
N ILE A 290 6.16 20.16 9.71
CA ILE A 290 7.10 19.68 8.68
C ILE A 290 7.00 20.44 7.37
N MET A 291 5.82 21.02 7.06
CA MET A 291 5.63 21.82 5.85
C MET A 291 5.99 23.30 6.01
N LYS A 292 6.36 23.74 7.21
CA LYS A 292 6.86 25.09 7.51
C LYS A 292 8.36 25.13 7.77
N ASP A 293 8.97 23.99 8.08
CA ASP A 293 10.42 23.83 8.18
C ASP A 293 10.98 23.48 6.79
N ASP A 294 11.90 24.29 6.26
CA ASP A 294 12.37 24.14 4.87
C ASP A 294 13.13 22.83 4.64
N THR A 295 13.91 22.37 5.64
CA THR A 295 14.70 21.13 5.55
C THR A 295 13.79 19.91 5.56
N LEU A 296 12.86 19.83 6.51
CA LEU A 296 11.91 18.72 6.59
C LEU A 296 10.96 18.72 5.38
N LYS A 297 10.50 19.90 4.95
CA LYS A 297 9.68 20.03 3.75
C LYS A 297 10.41 19.53 2.51
N ALA A 298 11.67 19.92 2.33
CA ALA A 298 12.48 19.45 1.20
C ALA A 298 12.65 17.92 1.25
N SER A 299 12.92 17.36 2.43
CA SER A 299 13.02 15.91 2.64
C SER A 299 11.72 15.18 2.29
N VAL A 300 10.57 15.68 2.80
CA VAL A 300 9.24 15.12 2.52
C VAL A 300 8.92 15.17 1.02
N ILE A 301 9.18 16.29 0.36
CA ILE A 301 8.94 16.44 -1.09
C ILE A 301 9.83 15.48 -1.89
N ALA A 302 11.10 15.33 -1.52
CA ALA A 302 12.06 14.48 -2.22
C ALA A 302 11.73 12.99 -2.10
N GLN A 303 11.25 12.54 -0.93
CA GLN A 303 10.98 11.12 -0.67
C GLN A 303 9.57 10.67 -1.05
N THR A 304 8.60 11.60 -1.08
CA THR A 304 7.19 11.30 -1.39
C THR A 304 7.01 10.49 -2.69
N PRO A 305 7.67 10.82 -3.83
CA PRO A 305 7.49 10.08 -5.07
C PRO A 305 7.76 8.58 -4.94
N ALA A 306 8.86 8.21 -4.29
CA ALA A 306 9.27 6.82 -4.08
C ALA A 306 8.29 6.08 -3.16
N ILE A 307 7.94 6.69 -2.01
CA ILE A 307 6.99 6.13 -1.03
C ILE A 307 5.66 5.78 -1.69
N LEU A 308 5.08 6.73 -2.44
CA LEU A 308 3.78 6.51 -3.08
C LEU A 308 3.88 5.54 -4.26
N ALA A 309 5.00 5.52 -5.00
CA ALA A 309 5.22 4.58 -6.10
C ALA A 309 5.32 3.13 -5.60
N ASP A 310 5.99 2.95 -4.46
CA ASP A 310 6.08 1.66 -3.79
C ASP A 310 4.73 1.20 -3.25
N ALA A 311 3.96 2.11 -2.65
CA ALA A 311 2.59 1.79 -2.22
C ALA A 311 1.71 1.33 -3.38
N ILE A 312 1.74 2.03 -4.52
CA ILE A 312 1.01 1.64 -5.74
C ILE A 312 1.43 0.25 -6.21
N THR A 313 2.74 0.03 -6.28
CA THR A 313 3.30 -1.24 -6.77
C THR A 313 2.96 -2.39 -5.82
N SER A 314 3.09 -2.20 -4.51
CA SER A 314 2.71 -3.16 -3.49
C SER A 314 1.23 -3.52 -3.56
N VAL A 315 0.33 -2.54 -3.69
CA VAL A 315 -1.11 -2.84 -3.82
C VAL A 315 -1.37 -3.70 -5.06
N ALA A 316 -0.77 -3.36 -6.20
CA ALA A 316 -0.94 -4.12 -7.43
C ALA A 316 -0.42 -5.57 -7.31
N VAL A 317 0.77 -5.74 -6.71
CA VAL A 317 1.40 -7.05 -6.48
C VAL A 317 0.57 -7.87 -5.49
N VAL A 318 0.16 -7.28 -4.36
CA VAL A 318 -0.60 -7.95 -3.30
C VAL A 318 -1.99 -8.36 -3.76
N TRP A 319 -2.67 -7.51 -4.53
CA TRP A 319 -3.95 -7.88 -5.16
C TRP A 319 -3.79 -9.03 -6.14
N LEU A 320 -2.80 -8.95 -7.05
CA LEU A 320 -2.55 -10.05 -7.99
C LEU A 320 -2.20 -11.34 -7.25
N ALA A 321 -1.31 -11.29 -6.26
CA ALA A 321 -0.92 -12.44 -5.44
C ALA A 321 -2.13 -13.06 -4.71
N THR A 322 -2.97 -12.22 -4.10
CA THR A 322 -4.20 -12.65 -3.42
C THR A 322 -5.18 -13.30 -4.40
N TRP A 323 -5.34 -12.72 -5.58
CA TRP A 323 -6.20 -13.25 -6.64
C TRP A 323 -5.66 -14.57 -7.22
N GLU A 324 -4.37 -14.67 -7.50
CA GLU A 324 -3.77 -15.90 -8.01
C GLU A 324 -3.83 -17.04 -6.99
N ARG A 325 -3.77 -16.72 -5.69
CA ARG A 325 -3.79 -17.70 -4.60
C ARG A 325 -5.04 -18.58 -4.62
N TRP A 326 -6.20 -18.05 -5.01
CA TRP A 326 -7.41 -18.85 -5.14
C TRP A 326 -7.50 -19.55 -6.51
N GLU A 327 -7.14 -18.86 -7.61
CA GLU A 327 -7.25 -19.42 -8.96
C GLU A 327 -6.36 -20.66 -9.17
N LEU A 328 -5.21 -20.70 -8.50
CA LEU A 328 -4.29 -21.84 -8.56
C LEU A 328 -4.81 -23.07 -7.81
N LEU A 329 -5.45 -22.88 -6.65
CA LEU A 329 -6.00 -23.99 -5.85
C LEU A 329 -7.14 -24.73 -6.56
N VAL A 330 -7.94 -24.02 -7.36
CA VAL A 330 -9.02 -24.63 -8.16
C VAL A 330 -8.47 -25.61 -9.18
N LYS A 331 -7.26 -25.39 -9.71
CA LYS A 331 -6.65 -26.29 -10.71
C LYS A 331 -6.05 -27.55 -10.09
N GLU A 332 -5.48 -27.46 -8.89
CA GLU A 332 -4.86 -28.59 -8.19
C GLU A 332 -5.89 -29.61 -7.65
N HIS A 333 -7.16 -29.23 -7.54
CA HIS A 333 -8.24 -30.12 -7.07
C HIS A 333 -9.10 -30.70 -8.20
N VAL A 334 -8.76 -30.40 -9.45
CA VAL A 334 -9.47 -30.90 -10.66
C VAL A 334 -8.55 -31.77 -11.53
N SER A 335 -7.26 -31.86 -11.19
CA SER A 335 -6.31 -32.89 -11.66
C SER A 335 -6.23 -34.03 -10.66
#